data_AF-A0A2I2FV41-F1
#
_entry.id   AF-A0A2I2FV41-F1
#
_cell.length_a   1.000
_cell.length_b   1.000
_cell.length_c   1.000
_cell.angle_alpha   90.00
_cell.angle_beta   90.00
_cell.angle_gamma   90.00
#
_symmetry.space_group_name_H-M   'P 1'
#
loop_
_entity.id
_entity.type
_entity.pdbx_description
1 polymer ?
#
loop_
_entity_poly.entity_id
_entity_poly.type
_entity_poly.pdbx_seq_one_letter_code
_entity_poly.pdbx_strand_id
1 'polypeptide(L)'
;MDPFIKLPPELIAKVLVYTADFSAVGSIISASPRVNTVFRAQPTIIRNLLLCDPIAILPEIQNMCHNISLIQTRSAEFPSVVDYQQRCENPPPIEYTEELSIFILHLAARTQRLACACLTLIQQNFVSALTGIPAGDISASDRVKIACEPFSFAEEYRVYSSLWHLQHYASLREAATERWHWDEISMHGLHAYNKWNDTDFRRAEKMWTTAALLSDLGLSPIYGHHPFQDQERFLAQDPEGEESSRAAWTFPEETPLPFFRSFDLPPGRDMTRSYSLIWTPPSPPPDTEVNKAWALRAESRPWLPRHVGEFRRASTLASLERVPCSYHFVAFKRWRRLGLVIWDAWRVYRLGLFEGVPRRPGEVIPTPEGGHLTVIPDDPGEREQQLLRVNYVSRWLALIGESK
;
A
#
# COMPACT_ATOMS: atom_id res chain seq x y z
N MET A 1 36.24 -11.68 -11.16
CA MET A 1 36.95 -10.38 -11.09
C MET A 1 35.90 -9.30 -10.89
N ASP A 2 36.13 -8.35 -9.99
CA ASP A 2 35.23 -7.21 -9.78
C ASP A 2 35.28 -6.27 -11.01
N PRO A 3 34.18 -6.10 -11.77
CA PRO A 3 34.16 -5.30 -12.99
C PRO A 3 34.34 -3.80 -12.72
N PHE A 4 34.10 -3.34 -11.49
CA PHE A 4 34.18 -1.94 -11.10
C PHE A 4 35.62 -1.47 -10.82
N ILE A 5 36.59 -2.38 -10.71
CA ILE A 5 38.00 -2.03 -10.43
C ILE A 5 38.56 -1.03 -11.46
N LYS A 6 38.15 -1.15 -12.73
CA LYS A 6 38.65 -0.30 -13.82
C LYS A 6 37.86 1.01 -13.99
N LEU A 7 36.74 1.17 -13.28
CA LEU A 7 35.87 2.33 -13.46
C LEU A 7 36.29 3.48 -12.51
N PRO A 8 36.34 4.73 -13.01
CA PRO A 8 36.46 5.90 -12.16
C PRO A 8 35.31 5.99 -11.14
N PRO A 9 35.55 6.53 -9.92
CA PRO A 9 34.52 6.72 -8.90
C PRO A 9 33.27 7.44 -9.40
N GLU A 10 33.41 8.40 -10.30
CA GLU A 10 32.31 9.21 -10.85
C GLU A 10 31.39 8.37 -11.73
N LEU A 11 31.93 7.42 -12.49
CA LEU A 11 31.13 6.48 -13.27
C LEU A 11 30.44 5.47 -12.38
N ILE A 12 31.10 5.00 -11.32
CA ILE A 12 30.48 4.12 -10.32
C ILE A 12 29.30 4.81 -9.65
N ALA A 13 29.47 6.07 -9.21
CA ALA A 13 28.40 6.86 -8.61
C ALA A 13 27.21 7.02 -9.57
N LYS A 14 27.45 7.30 -10.85
CA LYS A 14 26.41 7.35 -11.88
C LYS A 14 25.69 6.02 -12.04
N VAL A 15 26.43 4.90 -12.12
CA VAL A 15 25.82 3.56 -12.20
C VAL A 15 24.89 3.32 -11.02
N LEU A 16 25.32 3.65 -9.80
CA LEU A 16 24.50 3.48 -8.61
C LEU A 16 23.21 4.31 -8.69
N VAL A 17 23.30 5.60 -9.04
CA VAL A 17 22.12 6.49 -9.13
C VAL A 17 21.14 6.04 -10.22
N TYR A 18 21.64 5.68 -11.40
CA TYR A 18 20.79 5.31 -12.54
C TYR A 18 20.30 3.86 -12.51
N THR A 19 20.75 3.05 -11.56
CA THR A 19 20.16 1.72 -11.34
C THR A 19 18.71 1.86 -10.85
N ALA A 20 18.39 2.94 -10.10
CA ALA A 20 17.03 3.24 -9.60
C ALA A 20 16.32 2.06 -8.90
N ASP A 21 17.10 1.11 -8.37
CA ASP A 21 16.65 -0.07 -7.65
C ASP A 21 17.50 -0.20 -6.38
N PHE A 22 16.88 0.04 -5.22
CA PHE A 22 17.58 0.01 -3.93
C PHE A 22 18.12 -1.38 -3.60
N SER A 23 17.38 -2.43 -3.97
CA SER A 23 17.78 -3.81 -3.73
C SER A 23 18.96 -4.22 -4.61
N ALA A 24 18.98 -3.81 -5.87
CA ALA A 24 20.11 -4.04 -6.77
C ALA A 24 21.34 -3.25 -6.32
N VAL A 25 21.18 -1.98 -5.95
CA VAL A 25 22.27 -1.14 -5.42
C VAL A 25 22.89 -1.78 -4.16
N GLY A 26 22.06 -2.22 -3.21
CA GLY A 26 22.54 -2.93 -2.02
C GLY A 26 23.30 -4.22 -2.35
N SER A 27 22.85 -4.95 -3.37
CA SER A 27 23.51 -6.17 -3.84
C SER A 27 24.87 -5.87 -4.49
N ILE A 28 24.96 -4.82 -5.32
CA ILE A 28 26.22 -4.39 -5.96
C ILE A 28 27.23 -3.92 -4.90
N ILE A 29 26.78 -3.13 -3.92
CA ILE A 29 27.62 -2.67 -2.80
C ILE A 29 28.17 -3.87 -2.01
N SER A 30 27.33 -4.88 -1.76
CA SER A 30 27.75 -6.10 -1.05
C SER A 30 28.72 -6.95 -1.87
N ALA A 31 28.57 -6.98 -3.20
CA ALA A 31 29.37 -7.81 -4.09
C ALA A 31 30.73 -7.21 -4.47
N SER A 32 30.88 -5.89 -4.43
CA SER A 32 32.09 -5.17 -4.86
C SER A 32 32.62 -4.24 -3.77
N PRO A 33 33.80 -4.53 -3.17
CA PRO A 33 34.44 -3.64 -2.21
C PRO A 33 34.70 -2.24 -2.76
N ARG A 34 35.06 -2.12 -4.05
CA ARG A 34 35.32 -0.83 -4.70
C ARG A 34 34.08 0.07 -4.70
N VAL A 35 32.94 -0.48 -5.12
CA VAL A 35 31.65 0.20 -5.09
C VAL A 35 31.27 0.60 -3.66
N ASN A 36 31.44 -0.28 -2.68
CA ASN A 36 31.19 0.04 -1.27
C ASN A 36 32.02 1.24 -0.78
N THR A 37 33.31 1.29 -1.12
CA THR A 37 34.17 2.45 -0.81
C THR A 37 33.67 3.73 -1.45
N VAL A 38 33.26 3.69 -2.73
CA VAL A 38 32.73 4.87 -3.43
C VAL A 38 31.42 5.34 -2.79
N PHE A 39 30.51 4.42 -2.46
CA PHE A 39 29.24 4.75 -1.80
C PHE A 39 29.46 5.41 -0.45
N ARG A 40 30.34 4.85 0.39
CA ARG A 40 30.68 5.40 1.71
C ARG A 40 31.32 6.78 1.64
N ALA A 41 32.18 7.00 0.64
CA ALA A 41 32.84 8.29 0.43
C ALA A 41 31.89 9.38 -0.13
N GLN A 42 30.73 9.00 -0.68
CA GLN A 42 29.78 9.94 -1.28
C GLN A 42 28.34 9.70 -0.77
N PRO A 43 28.03 10.11 0.48
CA PRO A 43 26.68 10.00 1.05
C PRO A 43 25.57 10.63 0.19
N THR A 44 25.89 11.61 -0.67
CA THR A 44 24.91 12.23 -1.58
C THR A 44 24.32 11.26 -2.61
N ILE A 45 24.94 10.09 -2.84
CA ILE A 45 24.42 9.06 -3.75
C ILE A 45 23.04 8.57 -3.31
N ILE A 46 22.79 8.37 -2.00
CA ILE A 46 21.47 7.88 -1.57
C ILE A 46 20.37 8.91 -1.84
N ARG A 47 20.67 10.21 -1.65
CA ARG A 47 19.74 11.29 -1.96
C ARG A 47 19.40 11.31 -3.45
N ASN A 48 20.39 11.15 -4.31
CA ASN A 48 20.17 11.11 -5.76
C ASN A 48 19.38 9.85 -6.16
N LEU A 49 19.65 8.71 -5.53
CA LEU A 49 18.89 7.48 -5.78
C LEU A 49 17.41 7.64 -5.41
N LEU A 50 17.11 8.25 -4.27
CA LEU A 50 15.74 8.59 -3.86
C LEU A 50 15.04 9.54 -4.85
N LEU A 51 15.79 10.45 -5.49
CA LEU A 51 15.24 11.36 -6.51
C LEU A 51 15.06 10.71 -7.88
N CYS A 52 15.73 9.59 -8.15
CA CYS A 52 15.59 8.85 -9.41
C CYS A 52 14.52 7.74 -9.35
N ASP A 53 14.14 7.28 -8.16
CA ASP A 53 13.10 6.27 -7.99
C ASP A 53 11.69 6.87 -8.22
N PRO A 54 10.84 6.24 -9.06
CA PRO A 54 9.50 6.75 -9.40
C PRO A 54 8.56 6.99 -8.22
N ILE A 55 8.69 6.23 -7.14
CA ILE A 55 7.83 6.33 -5.95
C ILE A 55 8.52 7.16 -4.87
N ALA A 56 9.81 6.93 -4.62
CA ALA A 56 10.54 7.59 -3.55
C ALA A 56 10.67 9.09 -3.81
N ILE A 57 10.70 9.55 -5.06
CA ILE A 57 10.72 10.98 -5.41
C ILE A 57 9.46 11.73 -4.90
N LEU A 58 8.36 11.02 -4.65
CA LEU A 58 7.11 11.65 -4.26
C LEU A 58 7.24 12.36 -2.89
N PRO A 59 6.70 13.59 -2.74
CA PRO A 59 6.87 14.38 -1.52
C PRO A 59 6.45 13.64 -0.24
N GLU A 60 5.38 12.84 -0.30
CA GLU A 60 4.90 12.12 0.88
C GLU A 60 5.91 11.05 1.32
N ILE A 61 6.56 10.38 0.37
CA ILE A 61 7.58 9.36 0.66
C ILE A 61 8.90 10.00 1.11
N GLN A 62 9.30 11.11 0.47
CA GLN A 62 10.42 11.93 0.92
C GLN A 62 10.24 12.39 2.38
N ASN A 63 9.04 12.86 2.73
CA ASN A 63 8.72 13.27 4.09
C ASN A 63 8.80 12.10 5.09
N MET A 64 8.28 10.92 4.74
CA MET A 64 8.42 9.74 5.61
C MET A 64 9.89 9.32 5.77
N CYS A 65 10.66 9.29 4.68
CA CYS A 65 12.09 8.99 4.71
C CYS A 65 12.85 10.00 5.58
N HIS A 66 12.52 11.28 5.46
CA HIS A 66 13.06 12.35 6.29
C HIS A 66 12.74 12.14 7.76
N ASN A 67 11.48 11.91 8.11
CA ASN A 67 11.02 11.72 9.47
C ASN A 67 11.67 10.51 10.14
N ILE A 68 11.83 9.40 9.41
CA ILE A 68 12.59 8.23 9.90
C ILE A 68 14.06 8.58 10.09
N SER A 69 14.65 9.36 9.18
CA SER A 69 16.05 9.79 9.28
C SER A 69 16.28 10.70 10.50
N LEU A 70 15.32 11.57 10.84
CA LEU A 70 15.33 12.37 12.08
C LEU A 70 15.31 11.46 13.31
N ILE A 71 14.44 10.45 13.33
CA ILE A 71 14.35 9.47 14.43
C ILE A 71 15.69 8.72 14.60
N GLN A 72 16.37 8.38 13.51
CA GLN A 72 17.64 7.62 13.57
C GLN A 72 18.87 8.46 13.88
N THR A 73 18.75 9.78 13.81
CA THR A 73 19.86 10.67 14.16
C THR A 73 20.13 10.57 15.66
N ARG A 74 21.32 10.11 16.05
CA ARG A 74 21.65 9.79 17.46
C ARG A 74 21.55 10.98 18.41
N SER A 75 21.79 12.20 17.92
CA SER A 75 21.69 13.43 18.71
C SER A 75 20.26 13.95 18.82
N ALA A 76 19.28 13.32 18.16
CA ALA A 76 17.89 13.74 18.22
C ALA A 76 17.21 13.17 19.47
N GLU A 77 16.74 14.08 20.32
CA GLU A 77 15.87 13.79 21.44
C GLU A 77 14.60 14.63 21.31
N PHE A 78 13.45 13.97 21.38
CA PHE A 78 12.15 14.63 21.38
C PHE A 78 11.47 14.31 22.70
N PRO A 79 11.22 15.29 23.58
CA PRO A 79 10.62 15.04 24.90
C PRO A 79 9.18 14.52 24.84
N SER A 80 8.44 14.90 23.80
CA SER A 80 7.03 14.53 23.64
C SER A 80 6.64 14.34 22.16
N VAL A 81 5.45 13.79 21.95
CA VAL A 81 4.85 13.68 20.61
C VAL A 81 4.62 15.05 19.96
N VAL A 82 4.32 16.08 20.76
CA VAL A 82 4.07 17.44 20.27
C VAL A 82 5.38 18.06 19.76
N ASP A 83 6.47 17.89 20.50
CA ASP A 83 7.79 18.37 20.07
C ASP A 83 8.25 17.68 18.77
N TYR A 84 7.97 16.38 18.65
CA TYR A 84 8.24 15.62 17.43
C TYR A 84 7.42 16.13 16.23
N GLN A 85 6.11 16.35 16.44
CA GLN A 85 5.21 16.87 15.39
C GLN A 85 5.66 18.26 14.91
N GLN A 86 5.98 19.17 15.82
CA GLN A 86 6.49 20.50 15.47
C GLN A 86 7.77 20.43 14.63
N ARG A 87 8.64 19.44 14.91
CA ARG A 87 9.84 19.20 14.09
C ARG A 87 9.50 18.68 12.70
N CYS A 88 8.49 17.82 12.58
CA CYS A 88 8.05 17.30 11.29
C CYS A 88 7.39 18.37 10.42
N GLU A 89 6.70 19.34 11.01
CA GLU A 89 6.12 20.49 10.31
C GLU A 89 7.20 21.44 9.74
N ASN A 90 8.31 21.59 10.46
CA ASN A 90 9.45 22.42 10.06
C ASN A 90 10.75 21.59 10.04
N PRO A 91 10.90 20.69 9.04
CA PRO A 91 11.99 19.73 9.00
C PRO A 91 13.34 20.44 8.83
N PRO A 92 14.33 20.20 9.72
CA PRO A 92 15.68 20.71 9.51
C PRO A 92 16.34 20.03 8.30
N PRO A 93 17.30 20.67 7.62
CA PRO A 93 18.10 19.96 6.63
C PRO A 93 18.83 18.78 7.28
N ILE A 94 18.71 17.59 6.69
CA ILE A 94 19.44 16.40 7.13
C ILE A 94 20.77 16.33 6.39
N GLU A 95 21.86 16.34 7.15
CA GLU A 95 23.19 16.04 6.64
C GLU A 95 23.34 14.52 6.58
N TYR A 96 23.52 13.99 5.36
CA TYR A 96 23.65 12.55 5.14
C TYR A 96 25.06 12.12 5.54
N THR A 97 25.19 11.46 6.70
CA THR A 97 26.42 10.76 7.08
C THR A 97 26.54 9.44 6.34
N GLU A 98 27.71 8.79 6.43
CA GLU A 98 27.93 7.45 5.89
C GLU A 98 26.94 6.43 6.50
N GLU A 99 26.80 6.43 7.83
CA GLU A 99 25.94 5.50 8.56
C GLU A 99 24.47 5.71 8.21
N LEU A 100 24.04 6.97 8.15
CA LEU A 100 22.66 7.30 7.79
C LEU A 100 22.36 6.90 6.34
N SER A 101 23.31 7.07 5.42
CA SER A 101 23.14 6.69 4.02
C SER A 101 23.00 5.19 3.84
N ILE A 102 23.80 4.40 4.57
CA ILE A 102 23.68 2.94 4.59
C ILE A 102 22.34 2.51 5.19
N PHE A 103 21.93 3.15 6.30
CA PHE A 103 20.65 2.87 6.93
C PHE A 103 19.48 3.11 5.95
N ILE A 104 19.44 4.27 5.30
CA ILE A 104 18.36 4.62 4.35
C ILE A 104 18.36 3.68 3.15
N LEU A 105 19.53 3.31 2.62
CA LEU A 105 19.62 2.33 1.55
C LEU A 105 19.00 0.99 1.96
N HIS A 106 19.36 0.47 3.14
CA HIS A 106 18.79 -0.78 3.65
C HIS A 106 17.29 -0.68 3.90
N LEU A 107 16.83 0.45 4.44
CA LEU A 107 15.41 0.72 4.66
C LEU A 107 14.62 0.72 3.34
N ALA A 108 15.09 1.45 2.34
CA ALA A 108 14.45 1.54 1.03
C ALA A 108 14.49 0.20 0.29
N ALA A 109 15.60 -0.52 0.32
CA ALA A 109 15.73 -1.85 -0.27
C ALA A 109 14.78 -2.86 0.40
N ARG A 110 14.69 -2.86 1.73
CA ARG A 110 13.73 -3.69 2.47
C ARG A 110 12.29 -3.34 2.10
N THR A 111 11.97 -2.05 2.03
CA THR A 111 10.64 -1.57 1.63
C THR A 111 10.26 -2.08 0.25
N GLN A 112 11.17 -2.00 -0.74
CA GLN A 112 10.95 -2.53 -2.08
C GLN A 112 10.71 -4.04 -2.08
N ARG A 113 11.52 -4.82 -1.35
CA ARG A 113 11.34 -6.28 -1.25
C ARG A 113 9.98 -6.65 -0.66
N LEU A 114 9.58 -5.96 0.40
CA LEU A 114 8.28 -6.17 1.04
C LEU A 114 7.13 -5.77 0.12
N ALA A 115 7.26 -4.67 -0.63
CA ALA A 115 6.27 -4.26 -1.61
C ALA A 115 6.07 -5.33 -2.69
N CYS A 116 7.18 -5.81 -3.29
CA CYS A 116 7.15 -6.88 -4.30
C CYS A 116 6.52 -8.17 -3.75
N ALA A 117 6.86 -8.54 -2.51
CA ALA A 117 6.30 -9.73 -1.85
C ALA A 117 4.79 -9.59 -1.59
N CYS A 118 4.35 -8.45 -1.05
CA CYS A 118 2.92 -8.15 -0.84
C CYS A 118 2.14 -8.16 -2.15
N LEU A 119 2.66 -7.53 -3.20
CA LEU A 119 2.04 -7.46 -4.52
C LEU A 119 1.97 -8.83 -5.21
N THR A 120 3.01 -9.65 -5.06
CA THR A 120 3.01 -11.02 -5.56
C THR A 120 1.95 -11.86 -4.83
N LEU A 121 1.89 -11.76 -3.49
CA LEU A 121 0.95 -12.52 -2.68
C LEU A 121 -0.52 -12.14 -2.99
N ILE A 122 -0.84 -10.85 -3.06
CA ILE A 122 -2.19 -10.39 -3.40
C ILE A 122 -2.59 -10.85 -4.81
N GLN A 123 -1.69 -10.80 -5.78
CA GLN A 123 -1.98 -11.29 -7.14
C GLN A 123 -2.23 -12.80 -7.15
N GLN A 124 -1.41 -13.59 -6.45
CA GLN A 124 -1.62 -15.04 -6.33
C GLN A 124 -2.96 -15.37 -5.69
N ASN A 125 -3.30 -14.73 -4.57
CA ASN A 125 -4.58 -14.90 -3.88
C ASN A 125 -5.75 -14.54 -4.81
N PHE A 126 -5.62 -13.43 -5.53
CA PHE A 126 -6.67 -12.93 -6.41
C PHE A 126 -6.86 -13.82 -7.65
N VAL A 127 -5.78 -14.25 -8.29
CA VAL A 127 -5.82 -15.22 -9.39
C VAL A 127 -6.46 -16.54 -8.92
N SER A 128 -6.07 -17.05 -7.75
CA SER A 128 -6.66 -18.26 -7.17
C SER A 128 -8.18 -18.10 -7.00
N ALA A 129 -8.64 -16.97 -6.47
CA ALA A 129 -10.06 -16.69 -6.31
C ALA A 129 -10.81 -16.57 -7.64
N LEU A 130 -10.19 -16.00 -8.67
CA LEU A 130 -10.82 -15.79 -9.98
C LEU A 130 -11.09 -17.09 -10.76
N THR A 131 -10.27 -18.13 -10.57
CA THR A 131 -10.38 -19.39 -11.34
C THR A 131 -11.71 -20.13 -11.13
N GLY A 132 -12.42 -19.88 -10.03
CA GLY A 132 -13.69 -20.53 -9.70
C GLY A 132 -14.96 -19.76 -10.06
N ILE A 133 -14.87 -18.59 -10.70
CA ILE A 133 -16.01 -17.63 -10.75
C ILE A 133 -16.43 -17.31 -12.19
N PRO A 134 -17.70 -17.58 -12.56
CA PRO A 134 -18.25 -17.15 -13.85
C PRO A 134 -18.44 -15.62 -13.87
N ALA A 135 -18.06 -14.96 -14.98
CA ALA A 135 -18.14 -13.50 -15.13
C ALA A 135 -18.73 -13.08 -16.48
N GLY A 136 -19.98 -13.49 -16.74
CA GLY A 136 -20.64 -13.17 -18.00
C GLY A 136 -19.86 -13.74 -19.18
N ASP A 137 -19.60 -12.90 -20.19
CA ASP A 137 -18.95 -13.31 -21.45
C ASP A 137 -17.42 -13.42 -21.36
N ILE A 138 -16.79 -12.99 -20.26
CA ILE A 138 -15.34 -13.06 -20.10
C ILE A 138 -14.95 -14.43 -19.57
N SER A 139 -14.13 -15.15 -20.34
CA SER A 139 -13.63 -16.47 -19.92
C SER A 139 -12.78 -16.36 -18.65
N ALA A 140 -12.80 -17.39 -17.80
CA ALA A 140 -11.93 -17.43 -16.61
C ALA A 140 -10.45 -17.31 -16.97
N SER A 141 -10.03 -17.86 -18.12
CA SER A 141 -8.65 -17.74 -18.62
C SER A 141 -8.26 -16.30 -18.91
N ASP A 142 -9.15 -15.51 -19.54
CA ASP A 142 -8.85 -14.12 -19.86
C ASP A 142 -8.82 -13.23 -18.62
N ARG A 143 -9.67 -13.52 -17.63
CA ARG A 143 -9.61 -12.85 -16.32
C ARG A 143 -8.29 -13.10 -15.61
N VAL A 144 -7.81 -14.34 -15.62
CA VAL A 144 -6.50 -14.68 -15.04
C VAL A 144 -5.38 -13.94 -15.77
N LYS A 145 -5.42 -13.84 -17.11
CA LYS A 145 -4.43 -13.05 -17.87
C LYS A 145 -4.44 -11.58 -17.43
N ILE A 146 -5.61 -10.97 -17.32
CA ILE A 146 -5.77 -9.57 -16.87
C ILE A 146 -5.24 -9.39 -15.44
N ALA A 147 -5.57 -10.31 -14.54
CA ALA A 147 -5.09 -10.24 -13.14
C ALA A 147 -3.56 -10.37 -13.05
N CYS A 148 -2.95 -11.14 -13.94
CA CYS A 148 -1.50 -11.34 -14.04
C CYS A 148 -0.74 -10.19 -14.75
N GLU A 149 -1.43 -9.18 -15.29
CA GLU A 149 -0.76 -8.04 -15.91
C GLU A 149 0.10 -7.26 -14.89
N PRO A 150 1.18 -6.58 -15.33
CA PRO A 150 2.03 -5.77 -14.47
C PRO A 150 1.22 -4.78 -13.64
N PHE A 151 1.67 -4.51 -12.41
CA PHE A 151 1.03 -3.55 -11.53
C PHE A 151 1.09 -2.13 -12.11
N SER A 152 0.03 -1.37 -11.94
CA SER A 152 0.06 0.05 -12.26
C SER A 152 0.84 0.83 -11.20
N PHE A 153 1.35 2.00 -11.56
CA PHE A 153 2.00 2.92 -10.62
C PHE A 153 1.16 3.17 -9.36
N ALA A 154 -0.15 3.32 -9.51
CA ALA A 154 -1.04 3.59 -8.39
C ALA A 154 -1.19 2.38 -7.45
N GLU A 155 -1.22 1.16 -8.01
CA GLU A 155 -1.28 -0.09 -7.23
C GLU A 155 0.00 -0.26 -6.41
N GLU A 156 1.17 -0.08 -7.03
CA GLU A 156 2.45 -0.15 -6.32
C GLU A 156 2.57 0.94 -5.26
N TYR A 157 2.28 2.19 -5.61
CA TYR A 157 2.34 3.32 -4.68
C TYR A 157 1.54 3.06 -3.41
N ARG A 158 0.34 2.45 -3.50
CA ARG A 158 -0.50 2.18 -2.31
C ARG A 158 0.18 1.24 -1.33
N VAL A 159 0.90 0.23 -1.82
CA VAL A 159 1.67 -0.70 -0.98
C VAL A 159 2.91 -0.02 -0.41
N TYR A 160 3.68 0.68 -1.25
CA TYR A 160 4.86 1.43 -0.81
C TYR A 160 4.53 2.47 0.25
N SER A 161 3.54 3.33 0.00
CA SER A 161 3.09 4.36 0.94
C SER A 161 2.70 3.72 2.27
N SER A 162 1.95 2.61 2.24
CA SER A 162 1.57 1.88 3.44
C SER A 162 2.78 1.37 4.22
N LEU A 163 3.77 0.78 3.54
CA LEU A 163 5.00 0.29 4.16
C LEU A 163 5.84 1.41 4.77
N TRP A 164 5.92 2.57 4.12
CA TRP A 164 6.62 3.74 4.66
C TRP A 164 5.97 4.26 5.93
N HIS A 165 4.63 4.34 5.97
CA HIS A 165 3.91 4.72 7.18
C HIS A 165 4.06 3.70 8.31
N LEU A 166 3.92 2.40 8.02
CA LEU A 166 4.11 1.33 9.02
C LEU A 166 5.53 1.35 9.60
N GLN A 167 6.56 1.56 8.77
CA GLN A 167 7.94 1.68 9.23
C GLN A 167 8.21 2.96 10.01
N HIS A 168 7.62 4.08 9.58
CA HIS A 168 7.71 5.35 10.32
C HIS A 168 7.07 5.19 11.71
N TYR A 169 5.85 4.68 11.78
CA TYR A 169 5.15 4.43 13.04
C TYR A 169 5.93 3.49 13.97
N ALA A 170 6.47 2.39 13.43
CA ALA A 170 7.30 1.46 14.20
C ALA A 170 8.57 2.12 14.74
N SER A 171 9.31 2.84 13.89
CA SER A 171 10.54 3.53 14.29
C SER A 171 10.27 4.58 15.36
N LEU A 172 9.18 5.33 15.22
CA LEU A 172 8.79 6.37 16.17
C LEU A 172 8.40 5.76 17.52
N ARG A 173 7.61 4.68 17.51
CA ARG A 173 7.19 3.98 18.73
C ARG A 173 8.38 3.36 19.46
N GLU A 174 9.32 2.75 18.73
CA GLU A 174 10.55 2.21 19.30
C GLU A 174 11.40 3.32 19.94
N ALA A 175 11.63 4.43 19.24
CA ALA A 175 12.37 5.56 19.80
C ALA A 175 11.67 6.19 21.01
N ALA A 176 10.35 6.38 20.94
CA ALA A 176 9.55 6.91 22.04
C ALA A 176 9.62 6.04 23.30
N THR A 177 9.60 4.71 23.14
CA THR A 177 9.60 3.78 24.27
C THR A 177 10.98 3.48 24.81
N GLU A 178 11.96 3.21 23.94
CA GLU A 178 13.27 2.72 24.33
C GLU A 178 14.34 3.81 24.47
N ARG A 179 14.19 4.97 23.82
CA ARG A 179 15.23 6.02 23.80
C ARG A 179 14.81 7.30 24.50
N TRP A 180 13.63 7.83 24.17
CA TRP A 180 13.15 9.10 24.71
C TRP A 180 12.26 8.93 25.94
N HIS A 181 11.80 7.71 26.20
CA HIS A 181 10.96 7.33 27.35
C HIS A 181 9.77 8.28 27.53
N TRP A 182 8.99 8.44 26.46
CA TRP A 182 7.78 9.25 26.45
C TRP A 182 6.80 8.82 27.53
N ASP A 183 6.13 9.81 28.12
CA ASP A 183 5.08 9.60 29.11
C ASP A 183 3.80 9.01 28.47
N GLU A 184 2.87 8.57 29.31
CA GLU A 184 1.60 7.97 28.86
C GLU A 184 0.79 8.92 27.97
N ILE A 185 0.85 10.24 28.23
CA ILE A 185 0.15 11.26 27.45
C ILE A 185 0.72 11.30 26.02
N SER A 186 2.04 11.33 25.88
CA SER A 186 2.72 11.32 24.59
C SER A 186 2.52 10.00 23.85
N MET A 187 2.55 8.87 24.56
CA MET A 187 2.25 7.56 23.99
C MET A 187 0.79 7.45 23.51
N HIS A 188 -0.16 8.03 24.23
CA HIS A 188 -1.55 8.10 23.78
C HIS A 188 -1.69 9.00 22.54
N GLY A 189 -1.00 10.15 22.51
CA GLY A 189 -0.94 11.00 21.32
C GLY A 189 -0.32 10.30 20.10
N LEU A 190 0.67 9.42 20.32
CA LEU A 190 1.24 8.58 19.28
C LEU A 190 0.22 7.58 18.71
N HIS A 191 -0.69 7.04 19.53
CA HIS A 191 -1.75 6.14 19.05
C HIS A 191 -2.70 6.84 18.07
N ALA A 192 -2.89 8.16 18.19
CA ALA A 192 -3.61 8.97 17.22
C ALA A 192 -2.80 9.30 15.94
N TYR A 193 -1.86 8.43 15.55
CA TYR A 193 -1.01 8.57 14.36
C TYR A 193 -1.79 8.98 13.11
N ASN A 194 -2.94 8.33 12.88
CA ASN A 194 -3.71 8.59 11.67
C ASN A 194 -4.21 10.04 11.60
N LYS A 195 -4.56 10.62 12.75
CA LYS A 195 -5.09 11.98 12.86
C LYS A 195 -4.04 13.04 12.59
N TRP A 196 -2.89 12.97 13.27
CA TRP A 196 -1.87 14.02 13.14
C TRP A 196 -1.04 13.89 11.88
N ASN A 197 -0.95 12.69 11.30
CA ASN A 197 -0.22 12.44 10.06
C ASN A 197 -1.13 12.52 8.81
N ASP A 198 -2.26 13.22 8.91
CA ASP A 198 -3.28 13.41 7.86
C ASP A 198 -3.57 12.13 7.06
N THR A 199 -3.74 11.04 7.81
CA THR A 199 -4.05 9.74 7.27
C THR A 199 -5.53 9.49 7.48
N ASP A 200 -6.30 9.84 6.46
CA ASP A 200 -7.71 9.51 6.44
C ASP A 200 -7.99 8.00 6.52
N PHE A 201 -9.26 7.68 6.75
CA PHE A 201 -9.75 6.30 6.80
C PHE A 201 -9.46 5.48 5.52
N ARG A 202 -9.24 6.12 4.37
CA ARG A 202 -8.96 5.47 3.08
C ARG A 202 -7.53 4.96 3.04
N ARG A 203 -6.58 5.75 3.57
CA ARG A 203 -5.19 5.34 3.75
C ARG A 203 -5.04 4.35 4.89
N ALA A 204 -5.82 4.50 5.97
CA ALA A 204 -5.86 3.54 7.07
C ALA A 204 -6.11 2.12 6.56
N GLU A 205 -7.15 1.89 5.74
CA GLU A 205 -7.42 0.53 5.25
C GLU A 205 -6.34 -0.02 4.30
N LYS A 206 -5.65 0.84 3.53
CA LYS A 206 -4.48 0.41 2.73
C LYS A 206 -3.34 -0.11 3.62
N MET A 207 -3.09 0.56 4.75
CA MET A 207 -2.10 0.13 5.74
C MET A 207 -2.50 -1.14 6.46
N TRP A 208 -3.77 -1.28 6.85
CA TRP A 208 -4.28 -2.50 7.46
C TRP A 208 -4.24 -3.69 6.49
N THR A 209 -4.60 -3.47 5.22
CA THR A 209 -4.45 -4.46 4.15
C THR A 209 -2.99 -4.88 4.00
N THR A 210 -2.06 -3.92 3.92
CA THR A 210 -0.63 -4.22 3.79
C THR A 210 -0.09 -4.96 5.02
N ALA A 211 -0.53 -4.60 6.22
CA ALA A 211 -0.16 -5.28 7.45
C ALA A 211 -0.67 -6.73 7.49
N ALA A 212 -1.89 -6.99 7.02
CA ALA A 212 -2.42 -8.34 6.90
C ALA A 212 -1.62 -9.19 5.92
N LEU A 213 -1.21 -8.63 4.78
CA LEU A 213 -0.33 -9.32 3.82
C LEU A 213 1.04 -9.63 4.44
N LEU A 214 1.63 -8.70 5.18
CA LEU A 214 2.87 -8.92 5.91
C LEU A 214 2.73 -10.03 6.97
N SER A 215 1.59 -10.09 7.65
CA SER A 215 1.27 -11.17 8.60
C SER A 215 1.26 -12.54 7.90
N ASP A 216 0.58 -12.62 6.75
CA ASP A 216 0.51 -13.84 5.95
C ASP A 216 1.90 -14.23 5.38
N LEU A 217 2.78 -13.25 5.13
CA LEU A 217 4.18 -13.47 4.77
C LEU A 217 5.05 -13.93 5.96
N GLY A 218 4.53 -13.87 7.18
CA GLY A 218 5.15 -14.43 8.40
C GLY A 218 5.66 -13.41 9.40
N LEU A 219 5.36 -12.12 9.22
CA LEU A 219 5.61 -11.12 10.25
C LEU A 219 4.52 -11.21 11.33
N SER A 220 4.77 -10.64 12.50
CA SER A 220 3.84 -10.67 13.63
C SER A 220 3.43 -9.25 14.03
N PRO A 221 2.45 -8.66 13.33
CA PRO A 221 1.89 -7.38 13.75
C PRO A 221 1.15 -7.48 15.08
N ILE A 222 1.21 -6.41 15.87
CA ILE A 222 0.33 -6.17 17.01
C ILE A 222 -0.70 -5.13 16.56
N TYR A 223 -1.95 -5.55 16.42
CA TYR A 223 -3.03 -4.67 16.00
C TYR A 223 -3.58 -3.85 17.17
N GLY A 224 -3.78 -2.56 16.93
CA GLY A 224 -4.52 -1.68 17.82
C GLY A 224 -6.01 -1.97 17.76
N HIS A 225 -6.66 -2.09 18.92
CA HIS A 225 -8.12 -2.13 19.03
C HIS A 225 -8.59 -0.92 19.83
N HIS A 226 -9.77 -0.40 19.50
CA HIS A 226 -10.52 0.47 20.39
C HIS A 226 -11.74 -0.26 20.94
N PRO A 227 -12.05 -0.10 22.24
CA PRO A 227 -13.26 -0.66 22.83
C PRO A 227 -14.50 -0.05 22.16
N PHE A 228 -15.51 -0.90 22.00
CA PHE A 228 -16.69 -0.73 21.16
C PHE A 228 -17.51 0.56 21.40
N GLN A 229 -18.18 1.01 20.34
CA GLN A 229 -19.51 1.61 20.43
C GLN A 229 -20.52 0.54 19.96
N ASP A 230 -21.56 0.27 20.76
CA ASP A 230 -22.46 -0.90 20.80
C ASP A 230 -23.24 -1.34 19.52
N GLN A 231 -22.90 -0.86 18.33
CA GLN A 231 -23.81 -0.94 17.17
C GLN A 231 -23.65 -2.17 16.25
N GLU A 232 -22.56 -2.95 16.32
CA GLU A 232 -22.31 -4.06 15.37
C GLU A 232 -22.09 -5.42 16.05
N ARG A 233 -23.16 -5.97 16.68
CA ARG A 233 -23.14 -7.23 17.45
C ARG A 233 -22.84 -8.52 16.66
N PHE A 234 -22.81 -8.46 15.32
CA PHE A 234 -22.75 -9.65 14.47
C PHE A 234 -21.34 -10.04 14.03
N LEU A 235 -20.34 -9.16 14.19
CA LEU A 235 -18.94 -9.46 13.90
C LEU A 235 -18.29 -10.15 15.09
N ALA A 236 -17.40 -11.11 14.79
CA ALA A 236 -16.57 -11.73 15.80
C ALA A 236 -15.88 -10.64 16.63
N GLN A 237 -15.95 -10.75 17.95
CA GLN A 237 -15.11 -9.96 18.84
C GLN A 237 -13.70 -10.52 18.71
N ASP A 238 -12.93 -9.95 17.78
CA ASP A 238 -11.54 -10.36 17.59
C ASP A 238 -10.74 -10.00 18.87
N PRO A 239 -9.88 -10.91 19.36
CA PRO A 239 -9.05 -10.65 20.53
C PRO A 239 -8.18 -9.41 20.34
N GLU A 240 -7.90 -8.72 21.45
CA GLU A 240 -6.94 -7.61 21.45
C GLU A 240 -5.58 -8.08 20.92
N GLY A 241 -4.95 -7.28 20.05
CA GLY A 241 -3.70 -7.60 19.39
C GLY A 241 -3.86 -8.37 18.07
N GLU A 242 -5.02 -8.98 17.81
CA GLU A 242 -5.26 -9.70 16.55
C GLU A 242 -5.82 -8.80 15.45
N GLU A 243 -5.71 -9.24 14.20
CA GLU A 243 -6.33 -8.52 13.09
C GLU A 243 -7.84 -8.43 13.29
N SER A 244 -8.41 -7.23 13.14
CA SER A 244 -9.85 -7.05 13.21
C SER A 244 -10.55 -7.50 11.92
N SER A 245 -11.70 -8.14 12.07
CA SER A 245 -12.62 -8.53 10.99
C SER A 245 -13.31 -7.33 10.37
N ARG A 246 -13.24 -6.15 10.99
CA ARG A 246 -13.82 -4.91 10.48
C ARG A 246 -12.85 -4.17 9.58
N ALA A 247 -13.39 -3.39 8.64
CA ALA A 247 -12.59 -2.46 7.86
C ALA A 247 -12.15 -1.26 8.73
N ALA A 248 -10.94 -0.76 8.51
CA ALA A 248 -10.31 0.31 9.26
C ALA A 248 -11.08 1.62 9.22
N TRP A 249 -11.88 1.84 8.18
CA TRP A 249 -12.77 3.00 8.08
C TRP A 249 -13.98 2.97 9.01
N THR A 250 -14.12 1.90 9.79
CA THR A 250 -15.13 1.79 10.86
C THR A 250 -14.54 2.12 12.24
N PHE A 251 -13.22 2.32 12.32
CA PHE A 251 -12.56 2.62 13.58
C PHE A 251 -12.49 4.13 13.85
N PRO A 252 -12.40 4.54 15.13
CA PRO A 252 -12.04 5.91 15.50
C PRO A 252 -10.71 6.32 14.87
N GLU A 253 -10.54 7.60 14.58
CA GLU A 253 -9.28 8.13 14.02
C GLU A 253 -8.09 7.94 14.97
N GLU A 254 -8.37 7.83 16.27
CA GLU A 254 -7.40 7.57 17.34
C GLU A 254 -6.91 6.11 17.38
N THR A 255 -7.35 5.25 16.45
CA THR A 255 -6.94 3.84 16.41
C THR A 255 -5.48 3.70 16.00
N PRO A 256 -4.64 3.06 16.83
CA PRO A 256 -3.23 2.89 16.49
C PRO A 256 -3.07 2.03 15.25
N LEU A 257 -2.06 2.34 14.46
CA LEU A 257 -1.67 1.50 13.33
C LEU A 257 -1.16 0.12 13.80
N PRO A 258 -1.26 -0.91 12.94
CA PRO A 258 -0.60 -2.18 13.20
C PRO A 258 0.90 -1.97 13.44
N PHE A 259 1.38 -2.43 14.60
CA PHE A 259 2.77 -2.26 15.01
C PHE A 259 3.60 -3.50 14.70
N PHE A 260 4.78 -3.29 14.13
CA PHE A 260 5.75 -4.34 13.87
C PHE A 260 7.04 -4.05 14.63
N ARG A 261 7.55 -5.04 15.37
CA ARG A 261 8.88 -4.94 16.02
C ARG A 261 10.02 -5.11 15.02
N SER A 262 9.79 -5.86 13.95
CA SER A 262 10.73 -6.04 12.87
C SER A 262 9.97 -6.23 11.56
N PHE A 263 10.61 -5.80 10.48
CA PHE A 263 10.16 -5.95 9.11
C PHE A 263 10.96 -7.01 8.34
N ASP A 264 11.74 -7.82 9.05
CA ASP A 264 12.55 -8.87 8.45
C ASP A 264 11.72 -10.14 8.28
N LEU A 265 11.65 -10.63 7.04
CA LEU A 265 10.91 -11.86 6.71
C LEU A 265 11.62 -13.09 7.29
N PRO A 266 10.87 -14.09 7.82
CA PRO A 266 11.47 -15.29 8.39
C PRO A 266 12.22 -16.11 7.31
N PRO A 267 13.41 -16.64 7.63
CA PRO A 267 14.17 -17.49 6.71
C PRO A 267 13.40 -18.81 6.47
N GLY A 268 13.10 -19.13 5.21
CA GLY A 268 12.56 -20.44 4.82
C GLY A 268 11.11 -20.50 4.34
N ARG A 269 10.35 -19.39 4.34
CA ARG A 269 9.12 -19.30 3.53
C ARG A 269 9.49 -18.99 2.08
N ASP A 270 9.99 -20.01 1.38
CA ASP A 270 10.09 -20.15 -0.08
C ASP A 270 10.49 -18.89 -0.92
N MET A 271 11.44 -18.07 -0.44
CA MET A 271 12.20 -17.18 -1.35
C MET A 271 13.02 -17.98 -2.39
N THR A 272 13.11 -19.31 -2.26
CA THR A 272 13.93 -20.20 -3.09
C THR A 272 13.14 -20.98 -4.15
N ARG A 273 11.79 -21.00 -4.13
CA ARG A 273 10.99 -21.72 -5.15
C ARG A 273 10.17 -20.84 -6.08
N SER A 274 9.87 -19.62 -5.66
CA SER A 274 9.40 -18.58 -6.57
C SER A 274 10.28 -17.39 -6.29
N TYR A 275 11.10 -16.98 -7.26
CA TYR A 275 11.70 -15.66 -7.21
C TYR A 275 10.54 -14.69 -6.94
N SER A 276 10.45 -14.15 -5.72
CA SER A 276 9.75 -12.89 -5.51
C SER A 276 10.54 -11.94 -6.39
N LEU A 277 10.10 -11.79 -7.65
CA LEU A 277 10.77 -10.94 -8.61
C LEU A 277 10.90 -9.60 -7.89
N ILE A 278 12.13 -9.14 -7.68
CA ILE A 278 12.33 -7.78 -7.23
C ILE A 278 12.31 -6.98 -8.51
N TRP A 279 11.37 -6.06 -8.62
CA TRP A 279 11.28 -5.17 -9.75
C TRP A 279 11.35 -3.71 -9.28
N THR A 280 11.67 -2.84 -10.22
CA THR A 280 11.60 -1.39 -10.02
C THR A 280 10.16 -0.93 -10.21
N PRO A 281 9.67 0.00 -9.38
CA PRO A 281 8.36 0.59 -9.60
C PRO A 281 8.21 1.16 -11.01
N PRO A 282 7.03 1.04 -11.64
CA PRO A 282 6.78 1.62 -12.95
C PRO A 282 6.80 3.15 -12.86
N SER A 283 7.17 3.81 -13.95
CA SER A 283 7.08 5.27 -14.03
C SER A 283 5.61 5.74 -13.89
N PRO A 284 5.37 6.95 -13.35
CA PRO A 284 4.03 7.50 -13.31
C PRO A 284 3.48 7.64 -14.73
N PRO A 285 2.20 7.29 -14.96
CA PRO A 285 1.62 7.37 -16.30
C PRO A 285 1.46 8.84 -16.73
N PRO A 286 1.48 9.12 -18.05
CA PRO A 286 1.37 10.48 -18.57
C PRO A 286 0.02 11.12 -18.23
N ASP A 287 -0.03 12.44 -18.17
CA ASP A 287 -1.28 13.17 -17.94
C ASP A 287 -2.15 13.16 -19.21
N THR A 288 -3.12 12.27 -19.25
CA THR A 288 -4.07 12.10 -20.35
C THR A 288 -5.48 12.00 -19.81
N GLU A 289 -6.50 12.36 -20.60
CA GLU A 289 -7.90 12.24 -20.19
C GLU A 289 -8.29 10.79 -19.88
N VAL A 290 -7.67 9.80 -20.54
CA VAL A 290 -7.80 8.37 -20.22
C VAL A 290 -7.34 8.08 -18.79
N ASN A 291 -6.10 8.48 -18.45
CA ASN A 291 -5.55 8.22 -17.12
C ASN A 291 -6.31 8.98 -16.03
N LYS A 292 -6.84 10.16 -16.36
CA LYS A 292 -7.69 10.94 -15.45
C LYS A 292 -9.04 10.27 -15.20
N ALA A 293 -9.72 9.78 -16.24
CA ALA A 293 -11.02 9.13 -16.13
C ALA A 293 -10.98 7.95 -15.15
N TRP A 294 -9.92 7.14 -15.25
CA TRP A 294 -9.69 5.94 -14.46
C TRP A 294 -8.85 6.16 -13.18
N ALA A 295 -8.51 7.41 -12.86
CA ALA A 295 -7.73 7.77 -11.68
C ALA A 295 -6.36 7.05 -11.60
N LEU A 296 -5.71 6.86 -12.75
CA LEU A 296 -4.40 6.22 -12.88
C LEU A 296 -3.24 7.22 -12.73
N ARG A 297 -3.51 8.53 -12.83
CA ARG A 297 -2.51 9.60 -12.75
C ARG A 297 -1.79 9.62 -11.40
N ALA A 298 -0.56 10.13 -11.40
CA ALA A 298 0.21 10.34 -10.18
C ALA A 298 -0.58 11.16 -9.14
N GLU A 299 -1.30 12.21 -9.55
CA GLU A 299 -2.11 13.05 -8.65
C GLU A 299 -3.29 12.31 -8.00
N SER A 300 -3.79 11.26 -8.65
CA SER A 300 -4.91 10.46 -8.17
C SER A 300 -4.49 9.37 -7.17
N ARG A 301 -3.18 9.24 -6.91
CA ARG A 301 -2.60 8.26 -5.97
C ARG A 301 -3.19 8.28 -4.55
N PRO A 302 -3.54 9.43 -3.92
CA PRO A 302 -4.11 9.40 -2.58
C PRO A 302 -5.58 8.97 -2.59
N TRP A 303 -6.27 9.03 -3.73
CA TRP A 303 -7.70 8.79 -3.80
C TRP A 303 -8.02 7.31 -3.56
N LEU A 304 -9.25 7.09 -3.10
CA LEU A 304 -9.80 5.75 -3.00
C LEU A 304 -10.18 5.28 -4.41
N PRO A 305 -9.79 4.07 -4.83
CA PRO A 305 -10.29 3.51 -6.07
C PRO A 305 -11.83 3.48 -6.05
N ARG A 306 -12.46 3.81 -7.19
CA ARG A 306 -13.91 4.02 -7.24
C ARG A 306 -14.71 2.78 -6.81
N HIS A 307 -14.27 1.58 -7.18
CA HIS A 307 -14.91 0.33 -6.79
C HIS A 307 -14.91 0.13 -5.28
N VAL A 308 -13.90 0.61 -4.56
CA VAL A 308 -13.86 0.54 -3.09
C VAL A 308 -14.86 1.52 -2.47
N GLY A 309 -15.11 2.67 -3.13
CA GLY A 309 -16.17 3.59 -2.71
C GLY A 309 -17.55 2.95 -2.75
N GLU A 310 -17.86 2.23 -3.84
CA GLU A 310 -19.11 1.47 -3.95
C GLU A 310 -19.15 0.28 -2.98
N PHE A 311 -18.03 -0.45 -2.84
CA PHE A 311 -17.91 -1.53 -1.87
C PHE A 311 -18.16 -1.04 -0.44
N ARG A 312 -17.62 0.12 -0.07
CA ARG A 312 -17.83 0.74 1.25
C ARG A 312 -19.31 1.06 1.45
N ARG A 313 -19.99 1.66 0.47
CA ARG A 313 -21.44 1.93 0.57
C ARG A 313 -22.23 0.64 0.79
N ALA A 314 -21.92 -0.41 0.01
CA ALA A 314 -22.54 -1.71 0.17
C ALA A 314 -22.28 -2.31 1.57
N SER A 315 -21.04 -2.23 2.06
CA SER A 315 -20.65 -2.68 3.41
C SER A 315 -21.37 -1.88 4.52
N THR A 316 -21.50 -0.56 4.37
CA THR A 316 -22.23 0.28 5.33
C THR A 316 -23.72 -0.03 5.36
N LEU A 317 -24.37 -0.20 4.20
CA LEU A 317 -25.77 -0.62 4.12
C LEU A 317 -25.96 -2.01 4.73
N ALA A 318 -25.06 -2.94 4.41
CA ALA A 318 -25.02 -4.28 4.96
C ALA A 318 -24.97 -4.29 6.50
N SER A 319 -24.14 -3.44 7.11
CA SER A 319 -24.07 -3.29 8.58
C SER A 319 -25.39 -2.78 9.18
N LEU A 320 -26.12 -1.89 8.48
CA LEU A 320 -27.37 -1.30 8.97
C LEU A 320 -28.56 -2.25 8.85
N GLU A 321 -28.62 -3.05 7.78
CA GLU A 321 -29.79 -3.89 7.46
C GLU A 321 -29.99 -5.10 8.40
N ARG A 322 -28.99 -5.44 9.24
CA ARG A 322 -29.05 -6.58 10.20
C ARG A 322 -29.40 -7.94 9.55
N VAL A 323 -29.14 -8.12 8.25
CA VAL A 323 -29.44 -9.36 7.49
C VAL A 323 -28.19 -10.27 7.43
N PRO A 324 -28.30 -11.59 7.66
CA PRO A 324 -27.14 -12.49 7.68
C PRO A 324 -26.29 -12.53 6.40
N CYS A 325 -26.89 -12.48 5.21
CA CYS A 325 -26.14 -12.53 3.93
C CYS A 325 -25.27 -11.28 3.69
N SER A 326 -25.51 -10.18 4.42
CA SER A 326 -24.76 -8.93 4.31
C SER A 326 -23.44 -8.96 5.09
N TYR A 327 -23.29 -9.92 6.01
CA TYR A 327 -22.13 -10.10 6.89
C TYR A 327 -20.80 -10.22 6.15
N HIS A 328 -20.81 -10.88 4.99
CA HIS A 328 -19.61 -11.15 4.21
C HIS A 328 -18.96 -9.88 3.64
N PHE A 329 -19.72 -8.80 3.44
CA PHE A 329 -19.17 -7.48 3.06
C PHE A 329 -18.52 -6.75 4.23
N VAL A 330 -18.87 -7.13 5.46
CA VAL A 330 -18.36 -6.50 6.68
C VAL A 330 -17.15 -7.26 7.23
N ALA A 331 -17.01 -8.57 6.94
CA ALA A 331 -15.86 -9.40 7.26
C ALA A 331 -14.63 -9.11 6.36
N PHE A 332 -13.88 -8.06 6.71
CA PHE A 332 -12.80 -7.47 5.91
C PHE A 332 -11.52 -8.28 5.80
N LYS A 333 -11.26 -9.24 6.70
CA LYS A 333 -10.07 -10.11 6.67
C LYS A 333 -9.81 -10.71 5.29
N ARG A 334 -10.84 -11.29 4.66
CA ARG A 334 -10.73 -11.92 3.33
C ARG A 334 -10.48 -10.89 2.22
N TRP A 335 -11.14 -9.73 2.30
CA TRP A 335 -10.98 -8.64 1.34
C TRP A 335 -9.58 -8.03 1.36
N ARG A 336 -8.89 -8.03 2.51
CA ARG A 336 -7.47 -7.64 2.62
C ARG A 336 -6.54 -8.60 1.89
N ARG A 337 -6.79 -9.92 1.94
CA ARG A 337 -5.96 -10.93 1.25
C ARG A 337 -6.09 -10.86 -0.26
N LEU A 338 -7.27 -10.47 -0.73
CA LEU A 338 -7.52 -10.13 -2.13
C LEU A 338 -7.09 -8.70 -2.47
N GLY A 339 -6.65 -7.92 -1.47
CA GLY A 339 -6.31 -6.50 -1.48
C GLY A 339 -7.21 -5.64 -2.35
N LEU A 340 -8.51 -5.74 -2.06
CA LEU A 340 -9.58 -4.93 -2.62
C LEU A 340 -9.22 -3.44 -2.76
N VAL A 341 -8.51 -2.89 -1.78
CA VAL A 341 -8.13 -1.46 -1.71
C VAL A 341 -6.84 -1.09 -2.43
N ILE A 342 -6.10 -2.10 -2.92
CA ILE A 342 -4.82 -1.94 -3.63
C ILE A 342 -5.05 -1.82 -5.14
N TRP A 343 -5.94 -2.64 -5.71
CA TRP A 343 -6.22 -2.64 -7.15
C TRP A 343 -6.73 -1.29 -7.65
N ASP A 344 -6.40 -0.94 -8.90
CA ASP A 344 -7.02 0.21 -9.56
C ASP A 344 -8.39 -0.14 -10.18
N ALA A 345 -9.18 0.89 -10.42
CA ALA A 345 -10.55 0.73 -10.91
C ALA A 345 -10.58 0.18 -12.36
N TRP A 346 -9.53 0.39 -13.14
CA TRP A 346 -9.44 -0.08 -14.52
C TRP A 346 -9.22 -1.60 -14.57
N ARG A 347 -8.30 -2.14 -13.77
CA ARG A 347 -8.09 -3.59 -13.63
C ARG A 347 -9.36 -4.29 -13.17
N VAL A 348 -10.01 -3.76 -12.14
CA VAL A 348 -11.25 -4.34 -11.58
C VAL A 348 -12.41 -4.27 -12.60
N TYR A 349 -12.48 -3.20 -13.40
CA TYR A 349 -13.44 -3.09 -14.49
C TYR A 349 -13.22 -4.17 -15.56
N ARG A 350 -11.98 -4.33 -16.06
CA ARG A 350 -11.66 -5.35 -17.08
C ARG A 350 -11.90 -6.78 -16.61
N LEU A 351 -11.85 -7.02 -15.30
CA LEU A 351 -12.18 -8.32 -14.70
C LEU A 351 -13.68 -8.59 -14.56
N GLY A 352 -14.53 -7.64 -14.98
CA GLY A 352 -15.99 -7.73 -14.86
C GLY A 352 -16.49 -7.62 -13.42
N LEU A 353 -15.70 -7.03 -12.52
CA LEU A 353 -16.02 -6.85 -11.09
C LEU A 353 -16.52 -5.44 -10.76
N PHE A 354 -16.47 -4.52 -11.72
CA PHE A 354 -16.88 -3.13 -11.56
C PHE A 354 -17.41 -2.58 -12.88
N GLU A 355 -18.43 -1.73 -12.84
CA GLU A 355 -19.00 -1.09 -14.04
C GLU A 355 -18.28 0.18 -14.48
N GLY A 356 -17.31 0.67 -13.70
CA GLY A 356 -16.66 1.93 -14.00
C GLY A 356 -17.30 3.13 -13.30
N VAL A 357 -16.89 4.31 -13.73
CA VAL A 357 -17.21 5.64 -13.17
C VAL A 357 -18.73 5.88 -13.10
N PRO A 358 -19.28 6.56 -12.06
CA PRO A 358 -20.67 7.01 -12.05
C PRO A 358 -21.01 7.81 -13.31
N ARG A 359 -22.05 7.36 -14.00
CA ARG A 359 -22.33 7.70 -15.40
C ARG A 359 -23.44 8.75 -15.50
N ARG A 360 -23.15 9.92 -16.06
CA ARG A 360 -24.23 10.78 -16.59
C ARG A 360 -24.67 10.24 -17.95
N PRO A 361 -25.98 10.20 -18.26
CA PRO A 361 -26.44 9.83 -19.60
C PRO A 361 -25.72 10.64 -20.68
N GLY A 362 -25.21 9.98 -21.72
CA GLY A 362 -24.47 10.62 -22.80
C GLY A 362 -22.98 10.92 -22.50
N GLU A 363 -22.47 10.58 -21.33
CA GLU A 363 -21.03 10.71 -21.04
C GLU A 363 -20.22 9.70 -21.86
N VAL A 364 -19.10 10.16 -22.44
CA VAL A 364 -18.15 9.34 -23.19
C VAL A 364 -16.88 9.23 -22.38
N ILE A 365 -16.55 8.01 -21.95
CA ILE A 365 -15.37 7.76 -21.12
C ILE A 365 -14.32 7.05 -21.97
N PRO A 366 -13.14 7.65 -22.19
CA PRO A 366 -12.09 7.01 -22.95
C PRO A 366 -11.46 5.87 -22.14
N THR A 367 -11.03 4.82 -22.83
CA THR A 367 -10.43 3.62 -22.22
C THR A 367 -8.93 3.53 -22.53
N PRO A 368 -8.12 2.96 -21.63
CA PRO A 368 -6.70 2.68 -21.88
C PRO A 368 -6.39 1.86 -23.14
N GLU A 369 -7.35 1.09 -23.65
CA GLU A 369 -7.21 0.30 -24.87
C GLU A 369 -7.53 1.08 -26.16
N GLY A 370 -7.83 2.38 -26.07
CA GLY A 370 -8.13 3.24 -27.22
C GLY A 370 -9.61 3.24 -27.66
N GLY A 371 -10.47 2.51 -26.95
CA GLY A 371 -11.93 2.55 -27.11
C GLY A 371 -12.61 3.60 -26.23
N HIS A 372 -13.94 3.65 -26.30
CA HIS A 372 -14.76 4.53 -25.47
C HIS A 372 -15.94 3.75 -24.88
N LEU A 373 -16.31 4.09 -23.64
CA LEU A 373 -17.56 3.67 -23.02
C LEU A 373 -18.57 4.79 -23.18
N THR A 374 -19.68 4.50 -23.84
CA THR A 374 -20.80 5.44 -23.97
C THR A 374 -21.91 5.01 -23.03
N VAL A 375 -22.38 5.95 -22.21
CA VAL A 375 -23.53 5.74 -21.34
C VAL A 375 -24.78 5.91 -22.19
N ILE A 376 -25.42 4.80 -22.56
CA ILE A 376 -26.73 4.84 -23.21
C ILE A 376 -27.73 5.44 -22.20
N PRO A 377 -28.61 6.39 -22.58
CA PRO A 377 -29.64 6.88 -21.68
C PRO A 377 -30.61 5.75 -21.37
N ASP A 378 -30.58 5.22 -20.15
CA ASP A 378 -31.57 4.24 -19.70
C ASP A 378 -32.81 4.96 -19.13
N ASP A 379 -33.97 4.41 -19.45
CA ASP A 379 -35.24 4.71 -18.77
C ASP A 379 -35.04 4.51 -17.25
N PRO A 380 -35.47 5.43 -16.37
CA PRO A 380 -35.31 5.29 -14.92
C PRO A 380 -35.75 3.93 -14.34
N GLY A 381 -36.72 3.24 -14.95
CA GLY A 381 -37.12 1.88 -14.57
C GLY A 381 -36.12 0.78 -14.95
N GLU A 382 -35.32 0.98 -16.01
CA GLU A 382 -34.27 0.05 -16.43
C GLU A 382 -32.99 0.19 -15.61
N ARG A 383 -32.70 1.36 -15.03
CA ARG A 383 -31.52 1.58 -14.18
C ARG A 383 -31.58 0.79 -12.86
N GLU A 384 -32.74 0.76 -12.21
CA GLU A 384 -32.98 -0.09 -11.04
C GLU A 384 -32.92 -1.58 -11.41
N GLN A 385 -33.45 -1.96 -12.58
CA GLN A 385 -33.40 -3.35 -13.06
C GLN A 385 -32.01 -3.78 -13.57
N GLN A 386 -31.16 -2.86 -14.09
CA GLN A 386 -29.80 -3.14 -14.54
C GLN A 386 -28.81 -3.27 -13.37
N LEU A 387 -28.92 -2.40 -12.36
CA LEU A 387 -28.21 -2.56 -11.08
C LEU A 387 -28.55 -3.90 -10.39
N LEU A 388 -29.75 -4.43 -10.67
CA LEU A 388 -30.18 -5.78 -10.26
C LEU A 388 -29.75 -6.91 -11.24
N ARG A 389 -29.48 -6.61 -12.52
CA ARG A 389 -29.21 -7.62 -13.56
C ARG A 389 -27.74 -8.02 -13.69
N VAL A 390 -26.78 -7.13 -13.42
CA VAL A 390 -25.38 -7.57 -13.27
C VAL A 390 -25.06 -7.71 -11.79
N ASN A 391 -25.08 -8.95 -11.32
CA ASN A 391 -24.93 -9.26 -9.91
C ASN A 391 -23.45 -9.18 -9.48
N TYR A 392 -22.86 -7.98 -9.50
CA TYR A 392 -21.50 -7.74 -9.02
C TYR A 392 -21.36 -8.14 -7.56
N VAL A 393 -22.41 -7.93 -6.76
CA VAL A 393 -22.47 -8.39 -5.38
C VAL A 393 -22.17 -9.88 -5.30
N SER A 394 -22.84 -10.72 -6.11
CA SER A 394 -22.54 -12.14 -6.16
C SER A 394 -21.17 -12.46 -6.75
N ARG A 395 -20.67 -11.70 -7.73
CA ARG A 395 -19.30 -11.89 -8.26
C ARG A 395 -18.24 -11.57 -7.21
N TRP A 396 -18.45 -10.52 -6.42
CA TRP A 396 -17.62 -10.16 -5.27
C TRP A 396 -17.69 -11.27 -4.22
N LEU A 397 -18.89 -11.65 -3.77
CA LEU A 397 -19.07 -12.72 -2.78
C LEU A 397 -18.42 -14.04 -3.22
N ALA A 398 -18.50 -14.37 -4.51
CA ALA A 398 -17.85 -15.56 -5.04
C ALA A 398 -16.31 -15.54 -4.89
N LEU A 399 -15.66 -14.36 -4.89
CA LEU A 399 -14.21 -14.23 -4.65
C LEU A 399 -13.79 -14.68 -3.26
N ILE A 400 -14.72 -14.66 -2.30
CA ILE A 400 -14.48 -15.09 -0.94
C ILE A 400 -15.16 -16.42 -0.62
N GLY A 401 -15.64 -17.13 -1.65
CA GLY A 401 -16.27 -18.45 -1.54
C GLY A 401 -17.73 -18.43 -1.09
N GLU A 402 -18.42 -17.31 -1.21
CA GLU A 402 -19.78 -17.11 -0.69
C GLU A 402 -20.80 -16.92 -1.82
N SER A 403 -22.06 -17.27 -1.56
CA SER A 403 -23.20 -17.07 -2.48
C SER A 403 -24.29 -16.21 -1.82
N LYS A 404 -25.02 -15.43 -2.63
CA LYS A 404 -26.10 -14.57 -2.14
C LYS A 404 -27.36 -15.35 -1.82
#